data_AF-A0A4Y9S858-F1
#
_entry.id   AF-A0A4Y9S858-F1
#
_cell.length_a   1.000
_cell.length_b   1.000
_cell.length_c   1.000
_cell.angle_alpha   90.00
_cell.angle_beta   90.00
_cell.angle_gamma   90.00
#
_symmetry.space_group_name_H-M   'P 1'
#
loop_
_entity.id
_entity.type
_entity.pdbx_description
1 polymer ?
#
loop_
_entity_poly.entity_id
_entity_poly.type
_entity_poly.pdbx_seq_one_letter_code
_entity_poly.pdbx_strand_id
1 'polypeptide(L)'
;MLVLAVLMVLFVVTLAWLISTSITRPLAQAVQLAQRVAQGDLSGTVQATSRDETGQLLRSLGDMNARLAALVRRVRSSSDAIGVASREIAGGNADLSSRTENQASALEETASSMEELTSAVRQNADHAHEANRLAHSASEVASRGGAVVREVVARMGGIRGSSQKIAEITGVIDAIAFQTNILALNAAVEAARAGEQGRGFAVVASEVRNLAQRSATAAREIKELISTSVTQVEQGSVLADQAGQTMQDVVDSVRRVSGI
;
A
#
# COMPACT_ATOMS: atom_id res chain seq x y z
N MET A 1 67.65 68.74 -91.18
CA MET A 1 66.96 67.44 -91.35
C MET A 1 67.52 66.36 -90.42
N LEU A 2 68.82 66.06 -90.42
CA LEU A 2 69.41 65.02 -89.55
C LEU A 2 69.25 65.27 -88.03
N VAL A 3 69.47 66.50 -87.55
CA VAL A 3 69.31 66.84 -86.11
C VAL A 3 67.87 66.64 -85.61
N LEU A 4 66.89 67.00 -86.45
CA LEU A 4 65.47 66.80 -86.18
C LEU A 4 65.11 65.31 -86.11
N ALA A 5 65.70 64.48 -86.97
CA ALA A 5 65.49 63.03 -86.94
C ALA A 5 66.08 62.39 -85.67
N VAL A 6 67.27 62.82 -85.24
CA VAL A 6 67.91 62.31 -84.00
C VAL A 6 67.13 62.70 -82.75
N LEU A 7 66.64 63.96 -82.67
CA LEU A 7 65.80 64.41 -81.55
C LEU A 7 64.46 63.66 -81.52
N MET A 8 63.87 63.37 -82.68
CA MET A 8 62.64 62.60 -82.77
C MET A 8 62.85 61.15 -82.30
N VAL A 9 63.96 60.52 -82.68
CA VAL A 9 64.31 59.17 -82.20
C VAL A 9 64.56 59.15 -80.70
N LEU A 10 65.32 60.12 -80.17
CA LEU A 10 65.54 60.25 -78.73
C LEU A 10 64.23 60.44 -77.97
N PHE A 11 63.32 61.26 -78.48
CA PHE A 11 62.00 61.49 -77.89
C PHE A 11 61.13 60.22 -77.90
N VAL A 12 61.13 59.46 -79.01
CA VAL A 12 60.40 58.19 -79.09
C VAL A 12 60.99 57.16 -78.12
N VAL A 13 62.32 57.06 -78.00
CA VAL A 13 62.98 56.12 -77.09
C VAL A 13 62.73 56.49 -75.62
N THR A 14 62.82 57.77 -75.26
CA THR A 14 62.51 58.21 -73.89
C THR A 14 61.04 58.03 -73.56
N LEU A 15 60.13 58.35 -74.48
CA LEU A 15 58.70 58.14 -74.29
C LEU A 15 58.36 56.64 -74.18
N ALA A 16 58.94 55.79 -75.03
CA ALA A 16 58.76 54.34 -74.97
C ALA A 16 59.32 53.75 -73.67
N TRP A 17 60.47 54.24 -73.20
CA TRP A 17 61.05 53.82 -71.92
C TRP A 17 60.20 54.27 -70.74
N LEU A 18 59.69 55.50 -70.75
CA LEU A 18 58.78 56.02 -69.73
C LEU A 18 57.45 55.26 -69.71
N ILE A 19 56.83 55.01 -70.86
CA ILE A 19 55.57 54.24 -70.97
C ILE A 19 55.80 52.79 -70.53
N SER A 20 56.89 52.15 -70.99
CA SER A 20 57.21 50.78 -70.60
C SER A 20 57.44 50.67 -69.10
N THR A 21 58.19 51.58 -68.49
CA THR A 21 58.46 51.54 -67.05
C THR A 21 57.28 51.98 -66.18
N SER A 22 56.45 52.91 -66.66
CA SER A 22 55.26 53.37 -65.93
C SER A 22 54.07 52.40 -66.03
N ILE A 23 53.93 51.64 -67.12
CA ILE A 23 52.77 50.75 -67.33
C ILE A 23 53.11 49.27 -67.16
N THR A 24 54.16 48.76 -67.81
CA THR A 24 54.38 47.29 -67.87
C THR A 24 54.81 46.70 -66.53
N ARG A 25 55.60 47.45 -65.74
CA ARG A 25 56.05 47.01 -64.41
C ARG A 25 54.89 46.92 -63.40
N PRO A 26 54.03 47.94 -63.22
CA PRO A 26 52.86 47.83 -62.36
C PRO A 26 51.86 46.75 -62.80
N LEU A 27 51.65 46.57 -64.11
CA LEU A 27 50.77 45.50 -64.61
C LEU A 27 51.33 44.11 -64.32
N ALA A 28 52.65 43.90 -64.46
CA ALA A 28 53.27 42.64 -64.10
C ALA A 28 53.11 42.33 -62.60
N GLN A 29 53.21 43.34 -61.73
CA GLN A 29 52.95 43.19 -60.29
C GLN A 29 51.49 42.85 -60.00
N ALA A 30 50.53 43.47 -60.70
CA ALA A 30 49.12 43.18 -60.58
C ALA A 30 48.81 41.73 -60.98
N VAL A 31 49.41 41.24 -62.07
CA VAL A 31 49.27 39.84 -62.52
C VAL A 31 49.87 38.88 -61.50
N GLN A 32 51.06 39.14 -60.97
CA GLN A 32 51.69 38.29 -59.95
C GLN A 32 50.85 38.21 -58.67
N LEU A 33 50.30 39.34 -58.22
CA LEU A 33 49.40 39.36 -57.08
C LEU A 33 48.13 38.56 -57.34
N ALA A 34 47.49 38.76 -58.51
CA ALA A 34 46.30 38.01 -58.88
C ALA A 34 46.58 36.50 -58.95
N GLN A 35 47.75 36.09 -59.45
CA GLN A 35 48.19 34.69 -59.45
C GLN A 35 48.39 34.14 -58.04
N ARG A 36 49.00 34.89 -57.12
CA ARG A 36 49.13 34.48 -55.71
C ARG A 36 47.77 34.33 -55.03
N VAL A 37 46.87 35.30 -55.23
CA VAL A 37 45.49 35.23 -54.74
C VAL A 37 44.77 34.00 -55.30
N ALA A 38 44.93 33.72 -56.60
CA ALA A 38 44.33 32.53 -57.24
C ALA A 38 44.88 31.21 -56.69
N GLN A 39 46.12 31.20 -56.19
CA GLN A 39 46.73 30.05 -55.49
C GLN A 39 46.38 30.00 -54.00
N GLY A 40 45.61 30.97 -53.48
CA GLY A 40 45.26 31.06 -52.06
C GLY A 40 46.32 31.69 -51.17
N ASP A 41 47.43 32.19 -51.75
CA ASP A 41 48.43 32.96 -51.01
C ASP A 41 48.00 34.43 -50.90
N LEU A 42 47.40 34.75 -49.76
CA LEU A 42 46.94 36.11 -49.42
C LEU A 42 47.98 36.89 -48.59
N SER A 43 49.20 36.36 -48.43
CA SER A 43 50.26 37.00 -47.64
C SER A 43 50.92 38.20 -48.33
N GLY A 44 50.68 38.35 -49.64
CA GLY A 44 51.25 39.43 -50.44
C GLY A 44 50.77 40.82 -50.01
N THR A 45 51.72 41.74 -49.85
CA THR A 45 51.42 43.17 -49.63
C THR A 45 51.64 43.95 -50.92
N VAL A 46 50.76 44.91 -51.18
CA VAL A 46 50.83 45.76 -52.37
C VAL A 46 51.16 47.18 -51.94
N GLN A 47 52.23 47.73 -52.49
CA GLN A 47 52.57 49.14 -52.33
C GLN A 47 52.43 49.82 -53.70
N ALA A 48 51.31 50.50 -53.91
CA ALA A 48 51.11 51.31 -55.11
C ALA A 48 51.80 52.67 -54.92
N THR A 49 52.91 52.89 -55.62
CA THR A 49 53.64 54.16 -55.59
C THR A 49 53.18 55.15 -56.66
N SER A 50 52.48 54.68 -57.72
CA SER A 50 51.96 55.54 -58.79
C SER A 50 50.57 56.10 -58.46
N ARG A 51 50.28 57.30 -58.99
CA ARG A 51 48.97 57.97 -58.89
C ARG A 51 48.09 57.80 -60.14
N ASP A 52 48.59 57.10 -61.15
CA ASP A 52 47.87 56.79 -62.39
C ASP A 52 46.90 55.60 -62.23
N GLU A 53 46.25 55.21 -63.33
CA GLU A 53 45.30 54.11 -63.42
C GLU A 53 45.92 52.77 -62.99
N THR A 54 47.21 52.55 -63.24
CA THR A 54 47.90 51.31 -62.83
C THR A 54 48.12 51.28 -61.31
N GLY A 55 48.41 52.43 -60.71
CA GLY A 55 48.45 52.60 -59.26
C GLY A 55 47.07 52.45 -58.61
N GLN A 56 46.00 52.89 -59.26
CA GLN A 56 44.63 52.63 -58.82
C GLN A 56 44.28 51.13 -58.87
N LEU A 57 44.60 50.44 -59.96
CA LEU A 57 44.40 48.99 -60.10
C LEU A 57 45.12 48.20 -59.00
N LEU A 58 46.40 48.50 -58.75
CA LEU A 58 47.18 47.85 -57.70
C LEU A 58 46.57 48.07 -56.30
N ARG A 59 46.09 49.29 -56.00
CA ARG A 59 45.38 49.56 -54.74
C ARG A 59 44.11 48.73 -54.62
N SER A 60 43.27 48.70 -55.66
CA SER A 60 42.04 47.92 -55.65
C SER A 60 42.29 46.42 -55.49
N LEU A 61 43.34 45.87 -56.12
CA LEU A 61 43.72 44.47 -55.91
C LEU A 61 44.30 44.22 -54.51
N GLY A 62 45.05 45.18 -53.94
CA GLY A 62 45.51 45.12 -52.55
C GLY A 62 44.36 45.10 -51.55
N ASP A 63 43.35 45.96 -51.75
CA ASP A 63 42.12 45.99 -50.94
C ASP A 63 41.34 44.67 -51.07
N MET A 64 41.23 44.13 -52.29
CA MET A 64 40.61 42.82 -52.53
C MET A 64 41.36 41.71 -51.78
N ASN A 65 42.69 41.67 -51.86
CA ASN A 65 43.51 40.68 -51.14
C ASN A 65 43.31 40.79 -49.62
N ALA A 66 43.33 42.02 -49.07
CA ALA A 66 43.12 42.26 -47.65
C ALA A 66 41.73 41.81 -47.17
N ARG A 67 40.68 42.08 -47.96
CA ARG A 67 39.30 41.65 -47.67
C ARG A 67 39.14 40.13 -47.75
N LEU A 68 39.71 39.48 -48.76
CA LEU A 68 39.72 38.02 -48.87
C LEU A 68 40.47 37.40 -47.69
N ALA A 69 41.61 37.95 -47.29
CA ALA A 69 42.38 37.45 -46.15
C ALA A 69 41.59 37.58 -44.84
N ALA A 70 40.88 38.69 -44.65
CA ALA A 70 40.00 38.89 -43.50
C ALA A 70 38.82 37.91 -43.51
N LEU A 71 38.19 37.67 -44.66
CA LEU A 71 37.11 36.69 -44.82
C LEU A 71 37.58 35.27 -44.49
N VAL A 72 38.72 34.84 -45.04
CA VAL A 72 39.30 33.50 -44.75
C VAL A 72 39.63 33.35 -43.27
N ARG A 73 40.22 34.38 -42.63
CA ARG A 73 40.46 34.38 -41.18
C ARG A 73 39.16 34.25 -40.38
N ARG A 74 38.11 34.97 -40.77
CA ARG A 74 36.80 34.89 -40.11
C ARG A 74 36.18 33.50 -40.27
N VAL A 75 36.22 32.93 -41.46
CA VAL A 75 35.73 31.55 -41.72
C VAL A 75 36.50 30.54 -40.87
N ARG A 76 37.84 30.62 -40.82
CA ARG A 76 38.65 29.74 -39.97
C ARG A 76 38.27 29.84 -38.49
N SER A 77 38.14 31.06 -37.98
CA SER A 77 37.72 31.29 -36.59
C SER A 77 36.32 30.74 -36.30
N SER A 78 35.38 30.87 -37.25
CA SER A 78 34.05 30.26 -37.11
C SER A 78 34.12 28.74 -37.13
N SER A 79 34.94 28.13 -37.97
CA SER A 79 35.15 26.67 -37.99
C SER A 79 35.77 26.16 -36.69
N ASP A 80 36.75 26.87 -36.13
CA ASP A 80 37.34 26.51 -34.83
C ASP A 80 36.29 26.59 -33.70
N ALA A 81 35.44 27.63 -33.70
CA ALA A 81 34.34 27.77 -32.75
C ALA A 81 33.29 26.63 -32.90
N ILE A 82 32.92 26.26 -34.13
CA ILE A 82 32.05 25.12 -34.41
C ILE A 82 32.67 23.82 -33.90
N GLY A 83 33.99 23.64 -34.05
CA GLY A 83 34.72 22.47 -33.56
C GLY A 83 34.78 22.38 -32.03
N VAL A 84 34.76 23.51 -31.32
CA VAL A 84 34.62 23.54 -29.85
C VAL A 84 33.19 23.19 -29.45
N ALA A 85 32.19 23.88 -30.03
CA ALA A 85 30.77 23.64 -29.72
C ALA A 85 30.36 22.18 -29.99
N SER A 86 30.86 21.58 -31.07
CA SER A 86 30.57 20.17 -31.40
C SER A 86 31.13 19.19 -30.36
N ARG A 87 32.28 19.52 -29.75
CA ARG A 87 32.88 18.69 -28.68
C ARG A 87 32.11 18.83 -27.38
N GLU A 88 31.62 20.03 -27.05
CA GLU A 88 30.73 20.23 -25.90
C GLU A 88 29.41 19.47 -26.08
N ILE A 89 28.81 19.53 -27.27
CA ILE A 89 27.60 18.75 -27.60
C ILE A 89 27.87 17.25 -27.46
N ALA A 90 28.99 16.74 -27.96
CA ALA A 90 29.34 15.33 -27.82
C ALA A 90 29.49 14.91 -26.35
N GLY A 91 30.13 15.74 -25.52
CA GLY A 91 30.25 15.50 -24.08
C GLY A 91 28.89 15.52 -23.37
N GLY A 92 28.05 16.52 -23.68
CA GLY A 92 26.68 16.61 -23.13
C GLY A 92 25.79 15.44 -23.56
N ASN A 93 25.93 14.96 -24.80
CA ASN A 93 25.18 13.82 -25.29
C ASN A 93 25.61 12.50 -24.62
N ALA A 94 26.90 12.35 -24.30
CA ALA A 94 27.40 11.21 -23.53
C ALA A 94 26.86 11.20 -22.08
N ASP A 95 26.83 12.37 -21.42
CA ASP A 95 26.20 12.51 -20.10
C ASP A 95 24.70 12.21 -20.15
N LEU A 96 23.99 12.74 -21.14
CA LEU A 96 22.57 12.47 -21.34
C LEU A 96 22.30 10.98 -21.58
N SER A 97 23.14 10.30 -22.36
CA SER A 97 23.04 8.85 -22.59
C SER A 97 23.18 8.08 -21.27
N SER A 98 24.22 8.38 -20.49
CA SER A 98 24.45 7.76 -19.17
C SER A 98 23.28 7.99 -18.21
N ARG A 99 22.73 9.21 -18.18
CA ARG A 99 21.55 9.52 -17.37
C ARG A 99 20.31 8.78 -17.84
N THR A 100 20.15 8.60 -19.16
CA THR A 100 19.03 7.84 -19.74
C THR A 100 19.13 6.36 -19.40
N GLU A 101 20.33 5.78 -19.43
CA GLU A 101 20.58 4.39 -19.00
C GLU A 101 20.29 4.19 -17.51
N ASN A 102 20.75 5.09 -16.66
CA ASN A 102 20.44 5.05 -15.22
C ASN A 102 18.94 5.18 -14.96
N GLN A 103 18.24 6.03 -15.72
CA GLN A 103 16.80 6.19 -15.60
C GLN A 103 16.04 4.95 -16.07
N ALA A 104 16.50 4.29 -17.13
CA ALA A 104 15.93 3.03 -17.59
C ALA A 104 16.07 1.94 -16.51
N SER A 105 17.26 1.82 -15.89
CA SER A 105 17.50 0.89 -14.78
C SER A 105 16.58 1.16 -13.58
N ALA A 106 16.42 2.43 -13.18
CA ALA A 106 15.50 2.81 -12.09
C ALA A 106 14.02 2.49 -12.43
N LEU A 107 13.64 2.60 -13.71
CA LEU A 107 12.31 2.21 -14.17
C LEU A 107 12.11 0.69 -14.14
N GLU A 108 13.13 -0.10 -14.46
CA GLU A 108 13.09 -1.57 -14.33
C GLU A 108 12.91 -1.99 -12.87
N GLU A 109 13.67 -1.38 -11.93
CA GLU A 109 13.51 -1.63 -10.50
C GLU A 109 12.11 -1.23 -9.99
N THR A 110 11.60 -0.09 -10.46
CA THR A 110 10.24 0.37 -10.14
C THR A 110 9.19 -0.61 -10.69
N ALA A 111 9.36 -1.12 -11.91
CA ALA A 111 8.46 -2.09 -12.51
C ALA A 111 8.46 -3.42 -11.72
N SER A 112 9.65 -3.93 -11.35
CA SER A 112 9.80 -5.11 -10.50
C SER A 112 9.12 -4.92 -9.15
N SER A 113 9.30 -3.76 -8.51
CA SER A 113 8.64 -3.43 -7.24
C SER A 113 7.11 -3.37 -7.39
N MET A 114 6.60 -2.89 -8.53
CA MET A 114 5.17 -2.88 -8.82
C MET A 114 4.60 -4.29 -9.04
N GLU A 115 5.38 -5.21 -9.60
CA GLU A 115 4.99 -6.63 -9.70
C GLU A 115 4.89 -7.29 -8.33
N GLU A 116 5.88 -7.06 -7.44
CA GLU A 116 5.84 -7.55 -6.06
C GLU A 116 4.64 -6.97 -5.28
N LEU A 117 4.41 -5.66 -5.39
CA LEU A 117 3.25 -5.00 -4.78
C LEU A 117 1.93 -5.58 -5.31
N THR A 118 1.83 -5.82 -6.62
CA THR A 118 0.64 -6.43 -7.22
C THR A 118 0.41 -7.85 -6.70
N SER A 119 1.47 -8.63 -6.53
CA SER A 119 1.42 -9.97 -5.93
C SER A 119 0.93 -9.90 -4.48
N ALA A 120 1.50 -9.00 -3.67
CA ALA A 120 1.10 -8.82 -2.27
C ALA A 120 -0.36 -8.35 -2.14
N VAL A 121 -0.82 -7.46 -3.03
CA VAL A 121 -2.23 -7.02 -3.06
C VAL A 121 -3.17 -8.18 -3.41
N ARG A 122 -2.81 -9.03 -4.38
CA ARG A 122 -3.61 -10.24 -4.69
C ARG A 122 -3.67 -11.20 -3.50
N GLN A 123 -2.53 -11.45 -2.87
CA GLN A 123 -2.47 -12.31 -1.69
C GLN A 123 -3.31 -11.77 -0.52
N ASN A 124 -3.29 -10.45 -0.30
CA ASN A 124 -4.14 -9.80 0.70
C ASN A 124 -5.64 -9.95 0.38
N ALA A 125 -6.02 -9.85 -0.90
CA ALA A 125 -7.40 -10.07 -1.31
C ALA A 125 -7.85 -11.53 -1.07
N ASP A 126 -7.01 -12.51 -1.38
CA ASP A 126 -7.28 -13.92 -1.11
C ASP A 126 -7.40 -14.19 0.41
N HIS A 127 -6.50 -13.62 1.22
CA HIS A 127 -6.58 -13.69 2.68
C HIS A 127 -7.86 -13.04 3.24
N ALA A 128 -8.30 -11.91 2.68
CA ALA A 128 -9.56 -11.29 3.07
C ALA A 128 -10.76 -12.19 2.75
N HIS A 129 -10.78 -12.84 1.58
CA HIS A 129 -11.81 -13.81 1.22
C HIS A 129 -11.81 -15.03 2.16
N GLU A 130 -10.63 -15.57 2.49
CA GLU A 130 -10.52 -16.67 3.43
C GLU A 130 -10.97 -16.28 4.85
N ALA A 131 -10.56 -15.12 5.34
CA ALA A 131 -11.01 -14.58 6.62
C ALA A 131 -12.54 -14.42 6.68
N ASN A 132 -13.16 -13.90 5.62
CA ASN A 132 -14.62 -13.78 5.53
C ASN A 132 -15.31 -15.16 5.58
N ARG A 133 -14.75 -16.17 4.89
CA ARG A 133 -15.27 -17.54 4.95
C ARG A 133 -15.15 -18.15 6.34
N LEU A 134 -14.01 -17.97 7.01
CA LEU A 134 -13.79 -18.44 8.38
C LEU A 134 -14.73 -17.75 9.37
N ALA A 135 -14.90 -16.44 9.23
CA ALA A 135 -15.85 -15.66 10.02
C ALA A 135 -17.28 -16.19 9.85
N HIS A 136 -17.73 -16.41 8.60
CA HIS A 136 -19.05 -16.99 8.34
C HIS A 136 -19.23 -18.36 9.00
N SER A 137 -18.23 -19.25 8.90
CA SER A 137 -18.24 -20.55 9.58
C SER A 137 -18.32 -20.42 11.10
N ALA A 138 -17.61 -19.45 11.70
CA ALA A 138 -17.68 -19.19 13.13
C ALA A 138 -19.06 -18.67 13.56
N SER A 139 -19.70 -17.83 12.76
CA SER A 139 -21.07 -17.35 12.97
C SER A 139 -22.08 -18.50 12.98
N GLU A 140 -21.96 -19.44 12.03
CA GLU A 140 -22.80 -20.63 11.96
C GLU A 140 -22.63 -21.55 13.19
N VAL A 141 -21.39 -21.71 13.68
CA VAL A 141 -21.12 -22.46 14.91
C VAL A 141 -21.71 -21.76 16.13
N ALA A 142 -21.54 -20.45 16.27
CA ALA A 142 -22.10 -19.67 17.37
C ALA A 142 -23.64 -19.70 17.36
N SER A 143 -24.27 -19.62 16.18
CA SER A 143 -25.72 -19.73 16.00
C SER A 143 -26.27 -21.09 16.47
N ARG A 144 -25.60 -22.19 16.06
CA ARG A 144 -25.94 -23.55 16.55
C ARG A 144 -25.70 -23.68 18.05
N GLY A 145 -24.60 -23.13 18.58
CA GLY A 145 -24.32 -23.08 20.01
C GLY A 145 -25.43 -22.38 20.79
N GLY A 146 -25.87 -21.21 20.32
CA GLY A 146 -27.00 -20.48 20.91
C GLY A 146 -28.30 -21.28 20.89
N ALA A 147 -28.56 -22.07 19.85
CA ALA A 147 -29.72 -22.96 19.81
C ALA A 147 -29.68 -24.07 20.87
N VAL A 148 -28.52 -24.70 21.05
CA VAL A 148 -28.32 -25.72 22.10
C VAL A 148 -28.48 -25.12 23.50
N VAL A 149 -27.93 -23.93 23.74
CA VAL A 149 -28.07 -23.23 25.02
C VAL A 149 -29.54 -22.91 25.32
N ARG A 150 -30.31 -22.46 24.32
CA ARG A 150 -31.77 -22.26 24.49
C ARG A 150 -32.49 -23.55 24.87
N GLU A 151 -32.09 -24.69 24.29
CA GLU A 151 -32.65 -25.99 24.69
C GLU A 151 -32.30 -26.33 26.15
N VAL A 152 -31.05 -26.09 26.58
CA VAL A 152 -30.62 -26.31 27.97
C VAL A 152 -31.46 -25.48 28.95
N VAL A 153 -31.67 -24.19 28.68
CA VAL A 153 -32.50 -23.30 29.50
C VAL A 153 -33.94 -23.82 29.58
N ALA A 154 -34.51 -24.26 28.45
CA ALA A 154 -35.86 -24.84 28.43
C ALA A 154 -35.95 -26.12 29.28
N ARG A 155 -34.95 -27.00 29.21
CA ARG A 155 -34.88 -28.23 30.02
C ARG A 155 -34.72 -27.93 31.50
N MET A 156 -33.90 -26.94 31.87
CA MET A 156 -33.77 -26.47 33.26
C MET A 156 -35.09 -25.95 33.81
N GLY A 157 -35.87 -25.22 33.00
CA GLY A 157 -37.23 -24.81 33.36
C GLY A 157 -38.16 -26.00 33.65
N GLY A 158 -38.07 -27.07 32.85
CA GLY A 158 -38.80 -28.31 33.09
C GLY A 158 -38.39 -29.04 34.37
N ILE A 159 -37.08 -29.07 34.67
CA ILE A 159 -36.56 -29.65 35.92
C ILE A 159 -37.07 -28.85 37.12
N ARG A 160 -36.97 -27.51 37.09
CA ARG A 160 -37.50 -26.62 38.13
C ARG A 160 -38.98 -26.89 38.40
N GLY A 161 -39.80 -26.97 37.36
CA GLY A 161 -41.23 -27.30 37.50
C GLY A 161 -41.48 -28.67 38.12
N SER A 162 -40.68 -29.67 37.75
CA SER A 162 -40.77 -31.04 38.31
C SER A 162 -40.36 -31.09 39.78
N SER A 163 -39.25 -30.43 40.14
CA SER A 163 -38.79 -30.30 41.53
C SER A 163 -39.82 -29.59 42.41
N GLN A 164 -40.49 -28.56 41.89
CA GLN A 164 -41.53 -27.83 42.63
C GLN A 164 -42.76 -28.71 42.92
N LYS A 165 -43.16 -29.57 41.98
CA LYS A 165 -44.19 -30.60 42.23
C LYS A 165 -43.75 -31.61 43.30
N ILE A 166 -42.49 -32.05 43.29
CA ILE A 166 -41.98 -32.94 44.34
C ILE A 166 -42.01 -32.24 45.70
N ALA A 167 -41.66 -30.95 45.78
CA ALA A 167 -41.74 -30.17 47.01
C ALA A 167 -43.17 -30.08 47.56
N GLU A 168 -44.17 -29.94 46.68
CA GLU A 168 -45.59 -29.96 47.06
C GLU A 168 -46.02 -31.35 47.59
N ILE A 169 -45.66 -32.42 46.87
CA ILE A 169 -45.98 -33.81 47.27
C ILE A 169 -45.33 -34.17 48.60
N THR A 170 -44.06 -33.83 48.80
CA THR A 170 -43.36 -34.06 50.08
C THR A 170 -43.98 -33.28 51.24
N GLY A 171 -44.51 -32.08 50.98
CA GLY A 171 -45.33 -31.33 51.94
C GLY A 171 -46.61 -32.07 52.34
N VAL A 172 -47.31 -32.67 51.39
CA VAL A 172 -48.48 -33.52 51.67
C VAL A 172 -48.08 -34.77 52.48
N ILE A 173 -46.96 -35.40 52.17
CA ILE A 173 -46.45 -36.57 52.92
C ILE A 173 -46.12 -36.20 54.37
N ASP A 174 -45.47 -35.06 54.62
CA ASP A 174 -45.20 -34.57 55.99
C ASP A 174 -46.51 -34.30 56.75
N ALA A 175 -47.52 -33.74 56.08
CA ALA A 175 -48.85 -33.54 56.67
C ALA A 175 -49.56 -34.86 57.02
N ILE A 176 -49.49 -35.88 56.14
CA ILE A 176 -50.02 -37.22 56.38
C ILE A 176 -49.28 -37.89 57.56
N ALA A 177 -47.96 -37.78 57.60
CA ALA A 177 -47.14 -38.32 58.69
C ALA A 177 -47.51 -37.67 60.02
N PHE A 178 -47.72 -36.34 60.03
CA PHE A 178 -48.18 -35.62 61.22
C PHE A 178 -49.57 -36.09 61.68
N GLN A 179 -50.54 -36.20 60.76
CA GLN A 179 -51.88 -36.73 61.07
C GLN A 179 -51.81 -38.16 61.62
N THR A 180 -51.00 -39.03 61.01
CA THR A 180 -50.79 -40.41 61.45
C THR A 180 -50.19 -40.48 62.85
N ASN A 181 -49.23 -39.59 63.16
CA ASN A 181 -48.64 -39.47 64.49
C ASN A 181 -49.68 -39.05 65.55
N ILE A 182 -50.60 -38.13 65.22
CA ILE A 182 -51.71 -37.74 66.11
C ILE A 182 -52.71 -38.88 66.30
N LEU A 183 -53.10 -39.59 65.22
CA LEU A 183 -53.97 -40.77 65.31
C LEU A 183 -53.36 -41.86 66.19
N ALA A 184 -52.07 -42.16 66.01
CA ALA A 184 -51.36 -43.16 66.78
C ALA A 184 -51.24 -42.78 68.27
N LEU A 185 -51.03 -41.50 68.56
CA LEU A 185 -51.05 -40.98 69.93
C LEU A 185 -52.43 -41.18 70.58
N ASN A 186 -53.50 -40.81 69.88
CA ASN A 186 -54.87 -40.99 70.38
C ASN A 186 -55.19 -42.47 70.62
N ALA A 187 -54.77 -43.36 69.72
CA ALA A 187 -54.94 -44.80 69.87
C ALA A 187 -54.15 -45.36 71.07
N ALA A 188 -52.92 -44.87 71.32
CA ALA A 188 -52.13 -45.25 72.48
C ALA A 188 -52.79 -44.81 73.80
N VAL A 189 -53.40 -43.62 73.82
CA VAL A 189 -54.16 -43.11 74.98
C VAL A 189 -55.38 -44.00 75.25
N GLU A 190 -56.16 -44.34 74.22
CA GLU A 190 -57.37 -45.16 74.39
C GLU A 190 -57.02 -46.61 74.77
N ALA A 191 -55.92 -47.15 74.25
CA ALA A 191 -55.39 -48.45 74.63
C ALA A 191 -54.94 -48.48 76.11
N ALA A 192 -54.30 -47.41 76.60
CA ALA A 192 -53.97 -47.28 78.02
C ALA A 192 -55.22 -47.21 78.91
N ARG A 193 -56.30 -46.61 78.40
CA ARG A 193 -57.61 -46.51 79.08
C ARG A 193 -58.32 -47.86 79.22
N ALA A 194 -58.11 -48.78 78.27
CA ALA A 194 -58.67 -50.14 78.28
C ALA A 194 -57.91 -51.13 79.20
N GLY A 195 -56.82 -50.71 79.86
CA GLY A 195 -56.07 -51.54 80.81
C GLY A 195 -55.41 -52.77 80.17
N GLU A 196 -55.50 -53.93 80.83
CA GLU A 196 -54.85 -55.17 80.36
C GLU A 196 -55.34 -55.63 78.98
N GLN A 197 -56.61 -55.36 78.63
CA GLN A 197 -57.19 -55.73 77.33
C GLN A 197 -56.64 -54.89 76.17
N GLY A 198 -56.05 -53.72 76.46
CA GLY A 198 -55.50 -52.80 75.47
C GLY A 198 -54.00 -52.97 75.19
N ARG A 199 -53.29 -53.84 75.92
CA ARG A 199 -51.81 -53.96 75.82
C ARG A 199 -51.32 -54.23 74.38
N GLY A 200 -51.98 -55.12 73.64
CA GLY A 200 -51.63 -55.41 72.25
C GLY A 200 -51.82 -54.20 71.34
N PHE A 201 -52.91 -53.45 71.51
CA PHE A 201 -53.19 -52.22 70.76
C PHE A 201 -52.21 -51.09 71.10
N ALA A 202 -51.78 -50.97 72.36
CA ALA A 202 -50.81 -49.96 72.78
C ALA A 202 -49.45 -50.14 72.09
N VAL A 203 -48.99 -51.39 71.91
CA VAL A 203 -47.74 -51.69 71.20
C VAL A 203 -47.84 -51.31 69.72
N VAL A 204 -48.94 -51.68 69.05
CA VAL A 204 -49.17 -51.32 67.64
C VAL A 204 -49.25 -49.80 67.48
N ALA A 205 -49.95 -49.10 68.37
CA ALA A 205 -50.03 -47.63 68.35
C ALA A 205 -48.65 -46.97 68.51
N SER A 206 -47.79 -47.49 69.38
CA SER A 206 -46.41 -47.01 69.53
C SER A 206 -45.58 -47.23 68.26
N GLU A 207 -45.71 -48.38 67.61
CA GLU A 207 -44.97 -48.70 66.38
C GLU A 207 -45.43 -47.82 65.21
N VAL A 208 -46.74 -47.62 65.04
CA VAL A 208 -47.31 -46.70 64.04
C VAL A 208 -46.83 -45.27 64.28
N ARG A 209 -46.75 -44.84 65.54
CA ARG A 209 -46.23 -43.53 65.91
C ARG A 209 -44.75 -43.37 65.52
N ASN A 210 -43.93 -44.37 65.81
CA ASN A 210 -42.52 -44.37 65.43
C ASN A 210 -42.35 -44.29 63.90
N LEU A 211 -43.12 -45.09 63.16
CA LEU A 211 -43.13 -45.07 61.70
C LEU A 211 -43.56 -43.71 61.13
N ALA A 212 -44.56 -43.07 61.74
CA ALA A 212 -45.01 -41.74 61.38
C ALA A 212 -43.92 -40.68 61.61
N GLN A 213 -43.22 -40.71 62.74
CA GLN A 213 -42.09 -39.82 63.01
C GLN A 213 -40.93 -40.03 62.02
N ARG A 214 -40.60 -41.29 61.71
CA ARG A 214 -39.58 -41.62 60.69
C ARG A 214 -39.96 -41.10 59.31
N SER A 215 -41.24 -41.22 58.95
CA SER A 215 -41.77 -40.71 57.67
C SER A 215 -41.69 -39.18 57.58
N ALA A 216 -42.02 -38.48 58.67
CA ALA A 216 -41.90 -37.02 58.74
C ALA A 216 -40.44 -36.54 58.58
N THR A 217 -39.49 -37.20 59.25
CA THR A 217 -38.07 -36.90 59.10
C THR A 217 -37.60 -37.10 57.66
N ALA A 218 -37.92 -38.25 57.05
CA ALA A 218 -37.56 -38.52 55.66
C ALA A 218 -38.20 -37.51 54.69
N ALA A 219 -39.47 -37.13 54.91
CA ALA A 219 -40.13 -36.11 54.09
C ALA A 219 -39.42 -34.75 54.16
N ARG A 220 -38.92 -34.34 55.33
CA ARG A 220 -38.15 -33.10 55.50
C ARG A 220 -36.78 -33.16 54.84
N GLU A 221 -36.06 -34.27 54.95
CA GLU A 221 -34.79 -34.48 54.27
C GLU A 221 -34.95 -34.40 52.74
N ILE A 222 -35.98 -35.03 52.18
CA ILE A 222 -36.28 -34.93 50.75
C ILE A 222 -36.61 -33.48 50.37
N LYS A 223 -37.41 -32.78 51.19
CA LYS A 223 -37.76 -31.37 50.94
C LYS A 223 -36.52 -30.46 50.89
N GLU A 224 -35.56 -30.69 51.77
CA GLU A 224 -34.28 -29.95 51.79
C GLU A 224 -33.42 -30.22 50.55
N LEU A 225 -33.30 -31.50 50.15
CA LEU A 225 -32.60 -31.88 48.91
C LEU A 225 -33.26 -31.26 47.67
N ILE A 226 -34.59 -31.23 47.63
CA ILE A 226 -35.33 -30.62 46.53
C ILE A 226 -35.15 -29.10 46.51
N SER A 227 -35.16 -28.43 47.67
CA SER A 227 -34.89 -26.98 47.77
C SER A 227 -33.49 -26.64 47.27
N THR A 228 -32.50 -27.46 47.62
CA THR A 228 -31.13 -27.33 47.13
C THR A 228 -31.06 -27.53 45.61
N SER A 229 -31.74 -28.56 45.10
CA SER A 229 -31.81 -28.86 43.66
C SER A 229 -32.42 -27.70 42.87
N VAL A 230 -33.52 -27.11 43.35
CA VAL A 230 -34.17 -25.94 42.72
C VAL A 230 -33.19 -24.77 42.65
N THR A 231 -32.45 -24.51 43.72
CA THR A 231 -31.46 -23.42 43.77
C THR A 231 -30.33 -23.63 42.76
N GLN A 232 -29.81 -24.86 42.64
CA GLN A 232 -28.78 -25.20 41.67
C GLN A 232 -29.26 -25.07 40.22
N VAL A 233 -30.51 -25.50 39.93
CA VAL A 233 -31.12 -25.36 38.60
C VAL A 233 -31.30 -23.90 38.23
N GLU A 234 -31.72 -23.05 39.18
CA GLU A 234 -31.87 -21.61 38.94
C GLU A 234 -30.53 -20.94 38.61
N GLN A 235 -29.48 -21.22 39.39
CA GLN A 235 -28.12 -20.74 39.12
C GLN A 235 -27.60 -21.21 37.76
N GLY A 236 -27.83 -22.49 37.43
CA GLY A 236 -27.48 -23.05 36.13
C GLY A 236 -28.22 -22.38 34.98
N SER A 237 -29.50 -22.03 35.17
CA SER A 237 -30.32 -21.35 34.17
C SER A 237 -29.78 -19.96 33.87
N VAL A 238 -29.36 -19.20 34.90
CA VAL A 238 -28.76 -17.87 34.74
C VAL A 238 -27.44 -17.94 33.96
N LEU A 239 -26.57 -18.91 34.28
CA LEU A 239 -25.31 -19.10 33.58
C LEU A 239 -25.52 -19.51 32.11
N ALA A 240 -26.47 -20.40 31.86
CA ALA A 240 -26.83 -20.79 30.50
C ALA A 240 -27.39 -19.60 29.70
N ASP A 241 -28.25 -18.78 30.29
CA ASP A 241 -28.80 -17.60 29.62
C ASP A 241 -27.70 -16.57 29.25
N GLN A 242 -26.76 -16.31 30.15
CA GLN A 242 -25.57 -15.49 29.87
C GLN A 242 -24.70 -16.07 28.74
N ALA A 243 -24.49 -17.39 28.73
CA ALA A 243 -23.78 -18.04 27.63
C ALA A 243 -24.52 -17.87 26.29
N GLY A 244 -25.85 -17.92 26.31
CA GLY A 244 -26.71 -17.68 25.14
C GLY A 244 -26.58 -16.25 24.61
N GLN A 245 -26.58 -15.26 25.50
CA GLN A 245 -26.34 -13.86 25.15
C GLN A 245 -24.95 -13.66 24.52
N THR A 246 -23.93 -14.29 25.10
CA THR A 246 -22.55 -14.20 24.58
C THR A 246 -22.43 -14.79 23.17
N MET A 247 -23.13 -15.89 22.88
CA MET A 247 -23.17 -16.46 21.52
C MET A 247 -23.83 -15.49 20.53
N GLN A 248 -24.87 -14.76 20.96
CA GLN A 248 -25.52 -13.75 20.13
C GLN A 248 -24.58 -12.57 19.83
N ASP A 249 -23.85 -12.08 20.83
CA ASP A 249 -22.86 -11.02 20.66
C ASP A 249 -21.72 -11.41 19.70
N VAL A 250 -21.32 -12.69 19.70
CA VAL A 250 -20.35 -13.24 18.73
C VAL A 250 -20.92 -13.21 17.32
N VAL A 251 -22.16 -13.65 17.12
CA VAL A 251 -22.84 -13.62 15.80
C VAL A 251 -22.91 -12.18 15.28
N ASP A 252 -23.30 -11.23 16.12
CA ASP A 252 -23.43 -9.82 15.72
C ASP A 252 -22.07 -9.16 15.47
N SER A 253 -21.05 -9.52 16.23
CA SER A 253 -19.67 -9.05 15.99
C SER A 253 -19.13 -9.55 14.65
N VAL A 254 -19.36 -10.82 14.32
CA VAL A 254 -18.96 -11.39 13.03
C VAL A 254 -19.71 -10.72 11.87
N ARG A 255 -21.02 -10.45 12.02
CA ARG A 255 -21.80 -9.72 11.00
C ARG A 255 -21.25 -8.34 10.71
N ARG A 256 -20.77 -7.61 11.74
CA ARG A 256 -20.11 -6.31 11.53
C ARG A 256 -18.85 -6.45 10.70
N VAL A 257 -18.03 -7.48 10.91
CA VAL A 257 -16.81 -7.73 10.14
C VAL A 257 -17.12 -8.09 8.68
N SER A 258 -18.22 -8.79 8.42
CA SER A 258 -18.64 -9.17 7.05
C SER A 258 -19.37 -8.04 6.30
N GLY A 259 -19.88 -7.03 7.02
CA GLY A 259 -20.57 -5.87 6.45
C GLY A 259 -19.68 -4.65 6.17
N ILE A 260 -18.38 -4.74 6.46
CA ILE A 260 -17.34 -3.76 6.10
C ILE A 260 -16.64 -4.25 4.84
#